data_AF-A0A8H3DZ13-F1
#
_entry.id   AF-A0A8H3DZ13-F1
#
_cell.length_a   1.000
_cell.length_b   1.000
_cell.length_c   1.000
_cell.angle_alpha   90.00
_cell.angle_beta   90.00
_cell.angle_gamma   90.00
#
_symmetry.space_group_name_H-M   'P 1'
#
loop_
_entity.id
_entity.type
_entity.pdbx_description
1 polymer ?
#
loop_
_entity_poly.entity_id
_entity_poly.type
_entity_poly.pdbx_seq_one_letter_code
_entity_poly.pdbx_strand_id
1 'polypeptide(L)'
;MTSFIQETLSKLPGVDPRVAQRNQAFSGLNDGPAATASRLAGLVQESHAKDDSPIYTSNFGQPLHDSAHALNIGGIPYQGDALMLEKQQAFDRGKIVERIVHPCGSSAFGYFQVTGDVSHLTKAAFLQPGKKTPAYTRFSTVTYGREFPDSARNPRGFATKFYTEEGECSRSHFIQIELNQIALDAAKSSVVFTLTEEVASPGKAALDSFVNQVFKKVPQDHGRELLDRIQAVGLEDIKGVLKARVLPLFDPETSIAVVASAASKSSDIADGLRSSGFDVVVSTLDSSGDESTEDSD
;
A
#
# COMPACT_ATOMS: atom_id res chain seq x y z
N MET A 1 30.71 -23.83 0.98
CA MET A 1 30.75 -25.13 1.70
C MET A 1 29.37 -25.58 2.19
N THR A 2 28.49 -24.65 2.60
CA THR A 2 27.12 -24.94 3.08
C THR A 2 26.18 -25.53 2.01
N SER A 3 26.37 -25.20 0.73
CA SER A 3 25.51 -25.72 -0.36
C SER A 3 25.69 -27.22 -0.60
N PHE A 4 26.91 -27.74 -0.50
CA PHE A 4 27.23 -29.15 -0.75
C PHE A 4 26.65 -30.08 0.34
N ILE A 5 26.66 -29.61 1.60
CA ILE A 5 26.09 -30.34 2.74
C ILE A 5 24.56 -30.37 2.67
N GLN A 6 23.92 -29.29 2.22
CA GLN A 6 22.46 -29.25 2.05
C GLN A 6 21.97 -30.12 0.90
N GLU A 7 22.73 -30.20 -0.19
CA GLU A 7 22.40 -31.01 -1.38
C GLU A 7 22.61 -32.52 -1.14
N THR A 8 23.44 -32.89 -0.18
CA THR A 8 23.60 -34.28 0.27
C THR A 8 22.53 -34.68 1.29
N LEU A 9 22.09 -33.77 2.16
CA LEU A 9 21.03 -34.01 3.14
C LEU A 9 19.63 -34.17 2.51
N SER A 10 19.35 -33.51 1.38
CA SER A 10 18.06 -33.63 0.67
C SER A 10 17.86 -34.97 -0.04
N LYS A 11 18.91 -35.81 -0.15
CA LYS A 11 18.85 -37.14 -0.78
C LYS A 11 18.62 -38.27 0.23
N LEU A 12 18.47 -37.95 1.52
CA LEU A 12 18.18 -38.93 2.56
C LEU A 12 16.67 -39.27 2.57
N PRO A 13 16.30 -40.56 2.48
CA PRO A 13 14.90 -40.97 2.50
C PRO A 13 14.27 -40.65 3.86
N GLY A 14 13.18 -39.88 3.86
CA GLY A 14 12.45 -39.46 5.07
C GLY A 14 12.62 -37.98 5.46
N VAL A 15 13.47 -37.23 4.76
CA VAL A 15 13.58 -35.76 4.90
C VAL A 15 12.65 -35.10 3.87
N ASP A 16 11.82 -34.15 4.31
CA ASP A 16 10.91 -33.40 3.42
C ASP A 16 11.71 -32.78 2.25
N PRO A 17 11.44 -33.17 0.99
CA PRO A 17 12.20 -32.72 -0.18
C PRO A 17 11.95 -31.26 -0.55
N ARG A 18 11.03 -30.57 0.15
CA ARG A 18 10.84 -29.13 -0.03
C ARG A 18 12.14 -28.43 0.35
N VAL A 19 12.73 -27.74 -0.63
CA VAL A 19 13.78 -26.74 -0.41
C VAL A 19 13.31 -25.90 0.77
N ALA A 20 14.02 -25.98 1.91
CA ALA A 20 13.73 -25.17 3.09
C ALA A 20 13.44 -23.76 2.59
N GLN A 21 12.20 -23.30 2.81
CA GLN A 21 11.68 -22.04 2.30
C GLN A 21 12.78 -21.01 2.53
N ARG A 22 13.43 -20.56 1.46
CA ARG A 22 14.54 -19.61 1.57
C ARG A 22 14.00 -18.50 2.44
N ASN A 23 14.54 -18.34 3.64
CA ASN A 23 14.27 -17.19 4.50
C ASN A 23 14.89 -15.99 3.78
N GLN A 24 14.12 -15.52 2.80
CA GLN A 24 14.27 -14.34 1.96
C GLN A 24 15.50 -14.34 1.04
N ALA A 25 15.26 -14.14 -0.26
CA ALA A 25 16.29 -13.70 -1.21
C ALA A 25 16.84 -12.29 -0.89
N PHE A 26 16.37 -11.67 0.20
CA PHE A 26 16.63 -10.30 0.61
C PHE A 26 17.44 -10.20 1.92
N SER A 27 17.79 -11.30 2.58
CA SER A 27 18.55 -11.31 3.85
C SER A 27 20.05 -11.03 3.65
N GLY A 28 20.37 -9.99 2.89
CA GLY A 28 21.73 -9.56 2.57
C GLY A 28 21.82 -8.43 1.53
N LEU A 29 20.70 -8.07 0.91
CA LEU A 29 20.60 -6.82 0.16
C LEU A 29 20.09 -5.75 1.14
N ASN A 30 21.01 -4.99 1.74
CA ASN A 30 20.71 -3.76 2.49
C ASN A 30 20.13 -2.63 1.60
N ASP A 31 19.74 -2.96 0.38
CA ASP A 31 19.01 -2.06 -0.50
C ASP A 31 17.55 -2.03 -0.03
N GLY A 32 17.13 -0.89 0.52
CA GLY A 32 15.75 -0.67 0.91
C GLY A 32 14.76 -1.05 -0.20
N PRO A 33 13.48 -1.30 0.14
CA PRO A 33 12.47 -1.77 -0.82
C PRO A 33 12.32 -0.86 -2.04
N ALA A 34 12.60 0.44 -1.89
CA ALA A 34 12.65 1.39 -2.99
C ALA A 34 13.79 1.11 -3.98
N ALA A 35 15.02 0.86 -3.51
CA ALA A 35 16.18 0.58 -4.36
C ALA A 35 16.05 -0.74 -5.12
N THR A 36 15.45 -1.76 -4.51
CA THR A 36 15.16 -3.03 -5.19
C THR A 36 14.07 -2.88 -6.24
N ALA A 37 12.99 -2.13 -5.92
CA ALA A 37 11.96 -1.76 -6.90
C ALA A 37 12.56 -1.00 -8.09
N SER A 38 13.44 -0.04 -7.82
CA SER A 38 14.15 0.79 -8.80
C SER A 38 15.02 -0.07 -9.73
N ARG A 39 15.78 -1.03 -9.17
CA ARG A 39 16.65 -1.94 -9.93
C ARG A 39 15.87 -2.87 -10.86
N LEU A 40 14.76 -3.43 -10.40
CA LEU A 40 13.87 -4.25 -11.22
C LEU A 40 13.06 -3.43 -12.23
N ALA A 41 12.82 -2.15 -11.92
CA ALA A 41 12.16 -1.16 -12.77
C ALA A 41 13.06 -0.53 -13.84
N GLY A 42 14.38 -0.71 -13.76
CA GLY A 42 15.35 0.00 -14.61
C GLY A 42 15.55 1.48 -14.25
N LEU A 43 15.05 1.94 -13.11
CA LEU A 43 15.28 3.28 -12.57
C LEU A 43 16.47 3.17 -11.60
N VAL A 44 17.60 3.81 -11.87
CA VAL A 44 18.80 3.66 -11.01
C VAL A 44 18.72 4.66 -9.86
N GLN A 45 18.59 4.18 -8.63
CA GLN A 45 18.96 4.95 -7.44
C GLN A 45 20.35 4.47 -6.99
N GLU A 46 21.23 5.40 -6.61
CA GLU A 46 22.62 5.09 -6.28
C GLU A 46 22.71 3.98 -5.22
N SER A 47 23.55 2.99 -5.49
CA SER A 47 23.77 1.87 -4.58
C SER A 47 24.30 2.38 -3.26
N HIS A 48 23.67 2.00 -2.15
CA HIS A 48 24.33 2.13 -0.85
C HIS A 48 25.70 1.44 -0.92
N ALA A 49 26.69 2.02 -0.23
CA ALA A 49 28.00 1.40 -0.12
C ALA A 49 27.83 -0.05 0.35
N LYS A 50 28.47 -1.00 -0.35
CA LYS A 50 28.44 -2.40 0.04
C LYS A 50 28.91 -2.52 1.48
N ASP A 51 28.13 -3.21 2.30
CA ASP A 51 28.44 -3.51 3.70
C ASP A 51 29.47 -4.66 3.77
N ASP A 52 30.60 -4.48 3.07
CA ASP A 52 31.74 -5.40 3.03
C ASP A 52 32.85 -4.92 3.99
N SER A 53 32.52 -3.99 4.90
CA SER A 53 33.47 -3.46 5.86
C SER A 53 33.84 -4.56 6.87
N PRO A 54 35.14 -4.80 7.12
CA PRO A 54 35.57 -5.74 8.17
C PRO A 54 35.27 -5.22 9.59
N ILE A 55 34.79 -3.98 9.71
CA ILE A 55 34.55 -3.29 10.98
C ILE A 55 33.06 -3.04 11.12
N TYR A 56 32.47 -3.56 12.19
CA TYR A 56 31.10 -3.23 12.60
C TYR A 56 31.05 -1.79 13.11
N THR A 57 29.92 -1.11 12.92
CA THR A 57 29.75 0.26 13.40
C THR A 57 28.50 0.40 14.27
N SER A 58 28.48 1.39 15.16
CA SER A 58 27.25 1.86 15.80
C SER A 58 26.34 2.58 14.79
N ASN A 59 25.09 2.90 15.17
CA ASN A 59 24.20 3.68 14.29
C ASN A 59 24.71 5.11 14.08
N PHE A 60 25.65 5.57 14.91
CA PHE A 60 26.36 6.85 14.77
C PHE A 60 27.67 6.73 13.97
N GLY A 61 27.96 5.56 13.39
CA GLY A 61 29.15 5.34 12.55
C GLY A 61 30.45 5.19 13.34
N GLN A 62 30.39 4.94 14.65
CA GLN A 62 31.59 4.68 15.45
C GLN A 62 32.06 3.23 15.24
N PRO A 63 33.35 2.98 14.95
CA PRO A 63 33.85 1.63 14.75
C PRO A 63 33.84 0.82 16.05
N LEU A 64 33.40 -0.42 15.94
CA LEU A 64 33.36 -1.41 17.01
C LEU A 64 34.63 -2.25 17.00
N HIS A 65 35.34 -2.28 18.12
CA HIS A 65 36.52 -3.13 18.28
C HIS A 65 36.16 -4.60 18.55
N ASP A 66 35.05 -4.85 19.25
CA ASP A 66 34.54 -6.19 19.55
C ASP A 66 33.00 -6.15 19.55
N SER A 67 32.37 -6.97 18.71
CA SER A 67 30.92 -7.06 18.58
C SER A 67 30.30 -8.21 19.37
N ALA A 68 31.13 -9.12 19.89
CA ALA A 68 30.68 -10.36 20.52
C ALA A 68 30.55 -10.23 22.04
N HIS A 69 31.31 -9.34 22.67
CA HIS A 69 31.36 -9.18 24.12
C HIS A 69 30.81 -7.83 24.58
N ALA A 70 30.06 -7.85 25.67
CA ALA A 70 29.66 -6.65 26.39
C ALA A 70 30.76 -6.22 27.36
N LEU A 71 30.94 -4.92 27.54
CA LEU A 71 31.84 -4.38 28.55
C LEU A 71 31.31 -4.78 29.95
N ASN A 72 32.17 -5.40 30.75
CA ASN A 72 31.80 -5.90 32.06
C ASN A 72 32.89 -5.63 33.11
N ILE A 73 32.47 -5.55 34.38
CA ILE A 73 33.36 -5.42 35.54
C ILE A 73 33.13 -6.66 36.40
N GLY A 74 34.10 -7.58 36.41
CA GLY A 74 33.99 -8.83 37.17
C GLY A 74 32.81 -9.72 36.75
N GLY A 75 32.42 -9.68 35.47
CA GLY A 75 31.28 -10.43 34.92
C GLY A 75 29.92 -9.71 35.01
N ILE A 76 29.85 -8.53 35.62
CA ILE A 76 28.63 -7.71 35.65
C ILE A 76 28.66 -6.72 34.47
N PRO A 77 27.62 -6.67 33.62
CA PRO A 77 27.54 -5.73 32.51
C PRO A 77 27.64 -4.28 32.99
N TYR A 78 28.47 -3.49 32.32
CA TYR A 78 28.67 -2.08 32.66
C TYR A 78 27.56 -1.23 32.03
N GLN A 79 26.86 -0.44 32.85
CA GLN A 79 25.76 0.41 32.39
C GLN A 79 26.20 1.50 31.40
N GLY A 80 27.46 1.93 31.42
CA GLY A 80 27.99 2.91 30.48
C GLY A 80 28.40 2.32 29.12
N ASP A 81 28.15 1.03 28.87
CA ASP A 81 28.33 0.43 27.54
C ASP A 81 27.22 0.92 26.60
N ALA A 82 27.48 2.03 25.93
CA ALA A 82 26.53 2.65 25.00
C ALA A 82 26.16 1.71 23.83
N LEU A 83 27.09 0.86 23.40
CA LEU A 83 26.93 0.00 22.22
C LEU A 83 26.03 -1.19 22.52
N MET A 84 26.22 -1.82 23.68
CA MET A 84 25.34 -2.88 24.17
C MET A 84 23.91 -2.36 24.35
N LEU A 85 23.76 -1.18 24.97
CA LEU A 85 22.45 -0.55 25.17
C LEU A 85 21.78 -0.19 23.85
N GLU A 86 22.50 0.40 22.91
CA GLU A 86 21.99 0.78 21.59
C GLU A 86 21.46 -0.44 20.82
N LYS A 87 22.22 -1.53 20.79
CA LYS A 87 21.80 -2.79 20.14
C LYS A 87 20.55 -3.37 20.80
N GLN A 88 20.49 -3.39 22.13
CA GLN A 88 19.32 -3.86 22.87
C GLN A 88 18.10 -2.97 22.61
N GLN A 89 18.27 -1.65 22.61
CA GLN A 89 17.22 -0.70 22.34
C GLN A 89 16.62 -0.84 20.94
N ALA A 90 17.48 -1.11 19.93
CA ALA A 90 17.05 -1.38 18.57
C ALA A 90 16.30 -2.73 18.48
N PHE A 91 16.77 -3.76 19.18
CA PHE A 91 16.10 -5.05 19.24
C PHE A 91 14.71 -4.95 19.91
N ASP A 92 14.64 -4.30 21.07
CA ASP A 92 13.40 -4.13 21.84
C ASP A 92 12.34 -3.36 21.04
N ARG A 93 12.75 -2.44 20.18
CA ARG A 93 11.88 -1.62 19.32
C ARG A 93 11.74 -2.15 17.90
N GLY A 94 12.34 -3.29 17.58
CA GLY A 94 12.34 -3.83 16.21
C GLY A 94 10.96 -4.31 15.74
N LYS A 95 10.02 -4.53 16.67
CA LYS A 95 8.65 -4.93 16.34
C LYS A 95 7.75 -3.73 16.14
N ILE A 96 7.35 -3.50 14.89
CA ILE A 96 6.28 -2.57 14.53
C ILE A 96 4.91 -3.23 14.67
N VAL A 97 3.87 -2.42 14.88
CA VAL A 97 2.48 -2.89 14.93
C VAL A 97 2.09 -3.51 13.59
N GLU A 98 1.48 -4.69 13.63
CA GLU A 98 1.01 -5.38 12.43
C GLU A 98 -0.24 -4.73 11.84
N ARG A 99 -0.58 -5.10 10.59
CA ARG A 99 -1.81 -4.61 9.96
C ARG A 99 -3.03 -5.24 10.66
N ILE A 100 -4.07 -4.44 10.91
CA ILE A 100 -5.32 -4.89 11.53
C ILE A 100 -5.95 -6.05 10.75
N VAL A 101 -5.88 -6.00 9.42
CA VAL A 101 -6.28 -7.05 8.50
C VAL A 101 -5.16 -7.26 7.48
N HIS A 102 -5.05 -8.47 6.91
CA HIS A 102 -3.95 -8.82 6.01
C HIS A 102 -2.53 -8.83 6.63
N PRO A 103 -2.33 -9.27 7.90
CA PRO A 103 -1.02 -9.19 8.56
C PRO A 103 -0.03 -10.21 7.98
N CYS A 104 -0.42 -11.48 7.80
CA CYS A 104 0.42 -12.48 7.13
C CYS A 104 0.36 -12.25 5.60
N GLY A 105 1.54 -12.16 4.98
CA GLY A 105 1.61 -11.94 3.55
C GLY A 105 3.02 -11.87 3.01
N SER A 106 3.17 -12.37 1.79
CA SER A 106 4.40 -12.36 1.00
C SER A 106 4.28 -11.37 -0.14
N SER A 107 5.40 -10.92 -0.68
CA SER A 107 5.40 -9.96 -1.79
C SER A 107 6.43 -10.28 -2.86
N ALA A 108 6.17 -9.75 -4.05
CA ALA A 108 7.01 -9.88 -5.21
C ALA A 108 7.04 -8.55 -5.98
N PHE A 109 8.19 -8.27 -6.59
CA PHE A 109 8.37 -7.19 -7.54
C PHE A 109 8.32 -7.75 -8.96
N GLY A 110 7.79 -6.96 -9.89
CA GLY A 110 7.73 -7.30 -11.30
C GLY A 110 7.42 -6.08 -12.15
N TYR A 111 6.94 -6.33 -13.35
CA TYR A 111 6.45 -5.29 -14.25
C TYR A 111 5.11 -5.70 -14.86
N PHE A 112 4.30 -4.71 -15.16
CA PHE A 112 3.04 -4.85 -15.86
C PHE A 112 3.20 -4.28 -17.27
N GLN A 113 2.75 -5.04 -18.27
CA GLN A 113 2.78 -4.62 -19.67
C GLN A 113 1.40 -4.80 -20.29
N VAL A 114 0.92 -3.74 -20.93
CA VAL A 114 -0.34 -3.77 -21.67
C VAL A 114 -0.12 -4.44 -23.02
N THR A 115 -0.91 -5.46 -23.31
CA THR A 115 -0.86 -6.22 -24.57
C THR A 115 -1.82 -5.70 -25.64
N GLY A 116 -2.97 -5.12 -25.25
CA GLY A 116 -3.99 -4.60 -26.16
C GLY A 116 -4.26 -3.11 -25.94
N ASP A 117 -4.62 -2.38 -26.99
CA ASP A 117 -4.87 -0.94 -26.89
C ASP A 117 -6.22 -0.65 -26.22
N VAL A 118 -6.16 0.01 -25.06
CA VAL A 118 -7.31 0.46 -24.26
C VAL A 118 -7.37 1.99 -24.14
N SER A 119 -6.63 2.71 -24.98
CA SER A 119 -6.57 4.18 -24.99
C SER A 119 -7.96 4.84 -25.17
N HIS A 120 -8.88 4.15 -25.84
CA HIS A 120 -10.27 4.59 -25.99
C HIS A 120 -11.07 4.61 -24.68
N LEU A 121 -10.68 3.81 -23.67
CA LEU A 121 -11.37 3.72 -22.38
C LEU A 121 -10.70 4.55 -21.29
N THR A 122 -9.40 4.79 -21.37
CA THR A 122 -8.64 5.44 -20.29
C THR A 122 -7.48 6.27 -20.78
N LYS A 123 -7.28 7.40 -20.09
CA LYS A 123 -6.15 8.31 -20.29
C LYS A 123 -4.95 7.96 -19.41
N ALA A 124 -5.04 6.93 -18.58
CA ALA A 124 -3.98 6.57 -17.64
C ALA A 124 -2.70 6.16 -18.38
N ALA A 125 -1.57 6.80 -18.03
CA ALA A 125 -0.32 6.59 -18.74
C ALA A 125 0.21 5.14 -18.69
N PHE A 126 -0.03 4.41 -17.59
CA PHE A 126 0.43 3.01 -17.44
C PHE A 126 -0.38 1.99 -18.25
N LEU A 127 -1.54 2.41 -18.78
CA LEU A 127 -2.44 1.59 -19.59
C LEU A 127 -2.25 1.80 -21.10
N GLN A 128 -1.25 2.60 -21.51
CA GLN A 128 -0.92 2.79 -22.92
C GLN A 128 -0.20 1.56 -23.50
N PRO A 129 -0.48 1.20 -24.76
CA PRO A 129 0.04 -0.02 -25.37
C PRO A 129 1.57 -0.03 -25.39
N GLY A 130 2.17 -1.18 -25.04
CA GLY A 130 3.62 -1.36 -25.05
C GLY A 130 4.39 -0.78 -23.86
N LYS A 131 3.75 -0.02 -22.95
CA LYS A 131 4.42 0.52 -21.77
C LYS A 131 4.64 -0.58 -20.72
N LYS A 132 5.90 -0.73 -20.27
CA LYS A 132 6.25 -1.56 -19.11
C LYS A 132 6.28 -0.70 -17.86
N THR A 133 5.35 -0.97 -16.95
CA THR A 133 5.20 -0.23 -15.70
C THR A 133 5.69 -1.10 -14.54
N PRO A 134 6.66 -0.66 -13.73
CA PRO A 134 7.08 -1.41 -12.56
C PRO A 134 5.92 -1.60 -11.59
N ALA A 135 5.82 -2.79 -11.02
CA ALA A 135 4.75 -3.16 -10.12
C ALA A 135 5.26 -3.91 -8.90
N TYR A 136 4.62 -3.66 -7.76
CA TYR A 136 4.83 -4.41 -6.53
C TYR A 136 3.52 -5.07 -6.12
N THR A 137 3.54 -6.39 -5.97
CA THR A 137 2.37 -7.17 -5.57
C THR A 137 2.59 -7.79 -4.20
N ARG A 138 1.62 -7.64 -3.31
CA ARG A 138 1.58 -8.29 -2.01
C ARG A 138 0.38 -9.23 -1.92
N PHE A 139 0.67 -10.49 -1.63
CA PHE A 139 -0.28 -11.54 -1.29
C PHE A 139 -0.45 -11.60 0.22
N SER A 140 -1.66 -11.89 0.72
CA SER A 140 -1.91 -11.92 2.17
C SER A 140 -3.12 -12.73 2.58
N THR A 141 -3.19 -13.15 3.85
CA THR A 141 -4.38 -13.77 4.47
C THR A 141 -5.12 -12.74 5.33
N VAL A 142 -6.45 -12.77 5.40
CA VAL A 142 -7.24 -11.68 6.03
C VAL A 142 -7.21 -11.71 7.56
N THR A 143 -7.54 -12.85 8.17
CA THR A 143 -8.19 -12.88 9.50
C THR A 143 -7.26 -13.02 10.69
N TYR A 144 -6.18 -13.77 10.55
CA TYR A 144 -5.32 -14.15 11.66
C TYR A 144 -3.97 -13.45 11.56
N GLY A 145 -3.27 -13.32 12.69
CA GLY A 145 -2.01 -12.59 12.83
C GLY A 145 -0.88 -13.04 11.91
N ARG A 146 0.25 -12.34 11.97
CA ARG A 146 1.40 -12.56 11.07
C ARG A 146 1.91 -14.01 10.97
N GLU A 147 1.72 -14.82 12.00
CA GLU A 147 2.24 -16.20 12.10
C GLU A 147 1.26 -17.26 11.58
N PHE A 148 0.15 -16.84 10.95
CA PHE A 148 -0.82 -17.77 10.42
C PHE A 148 -0.27 -18.57 9.22
N PRO A 149 -0.50 -19.90 9.15
CA PRO A 149 0.02 -20.74 8.07
C PRO A 149 -0.51 -20.34 6.68
N ASP A 150 0.39 -20.24 5.72
CA ASP A 150 0.11 -19.82 4.34
C ASP A 150 -0.87 -20.74 3.60
N SER A 151 -0.97 -22.01 3.98
CA SER A 151 -1.85 -23.01 3.35
C SER A 151 -3.25 -23.09 3.95
N ALA A 152 -3.52 -22.40 5.06
CA ALA A 152 -4.81 -22.52 5.74
C ALA A 152 -5.94 -21.80 5.01
N ARG A 153 -7.16 -22.30 5.19
CA ARG A 153 -8.37 -21.77 4.54
C ARG A 153 -8.66 -20.35 5.05
N ASN A 154 -8.47 -19.36 4.18
CA ASN A 154 -8.71 -17.95 4.46
C ASN A 154 -8.86 -17.20 3.12
N PRO A 155 -9.67 -16.13 3.00
CA PRO A 155 -9.59 -15.28 1.82
C PRO A 155 -8.17 -14.74 1.61
N ARG A 156 -7.77 -14.58 0.34
CA ARG A 156 -6.45 -14.08 -0.04
C ARG A 156 -6.56 -12.66 -0.58
N GLY A 157 -5.83 -11.73 0.04
CA GLY A 157 -5.67 -10.37 -0.47
C GLY A 157 -4.61 -10.34 -1.56
N PHE A 158 -4.95 -9.75 -2.70
CA PHE A 158 -4.04 -9.48 -3.81
C PHE A 158 -3.98 -7.96 -4.01
N ALA A 159 -2.93 -7.32 -3.50
CA ALA A 159 -2.75 -5.88 -3.64
C ALA A 159 -1.58 -5.61 -4.58
N THR A 160 -1.82 -4.89 -5.68
CA THR A 160 -0.77 -4.47 -6.62
C THR A 160 -0.66 -2.96 -6.65
N LYS A 161 0.57 -2.47 -6.49
CA LYS A 161 0.94 -1.07 -6.58
C LYS A 161 1.69 -0.85 -7.90
N PHE A 162 1.20 0.07 -8.72
CA PHE A 162 1.86 0.46 -9.97
C PHE A 162 2.64 1.75 -9.75
N TYR A 163 3.92 1.75 -10.13
CA TYR A 163 4.76 2.93 -10.09
C TYR A 163 4.64 3.65 -11.44
N THR A 164 3.74 4.61 -11.52
CA THR A 164 3.46 5.37 -12.76
C THR A 164 4.09 6.76 -12.70
N GLU A 165 4.39 7.34 -13.86
CA GLU A 165 4.96 8.69 -14.00
C GLU A 165 4.00 9.79 -13.51
N GLU A 166 2.69 9.53 -13.54
CA GLU A 166 1.64 10.46 -13.12
C GLU A 166 1.30 10.33 -11.63
N GLY A 167 1.98 9.44 -10.90
CA GLY A 167 1.77 9.17 -9.47
C GLY A 167 1.52 7.70 -9.16
N GLU A 168 1.47 7.37 -7.88
CA GLU A 168 1.27 5.99 -7.43
C GLU A 168 -0.22 5.62 -7.47
N CYS A 169 -0.59 4.67 -8.34
CA CYS A 169 -1.95 4.12 -8.35
C CYS A 169 -1.96 2.81 -7.56
N SER A 170 -2.62 2.80 -6.40
CA SER A 170 -2.83 1.60 -5.59
C SER A 170 -4.30 1.21 -5.63
N ARG A 171 -4.61 0.03 -6.16
CA ARG A 171 -5.98 -0.50 -6.22
C ARG A 171 -6.23 -1.34 -4.96
N SER A 172 -6.89 -0.76 -3.97
CA SER A 172 -7.51 -1.50 -2.85
C SER A 172 -9.03 -1.46 -3.01
N HIS A 173 -9.69 -2.58 -2.68
CA HIS A 173 -11.12 -2.82 -2.92
C HIS A 173 -12.02 -1.65 -2.53
N PHE A 174 -13.02 -1.37 -3.37
CA PHE A 174 -14.02 -0.32 -3.18
C PHE A 174 -14.84 -0.57 -1.91
N ILE A 175 -14.75 0.36 -0.97
CA ILE A 175 -15.67 0.47 0.17
C ILE A 175 -16.87 1.26 -0.34
N GLN A 176 -18.07 0.70 -0.22
CA GLN A 176 -19.31 1.46 -0.33
C GLN A 176 -19.29 2.53 0.77
N ILE A 177 -19.03 3.79 0.40
CA ILE A 177 -19.13 4.91 1.34
C ILE A 177 -20.59 5.36 1.30
N GLU A 178 -21.39 4.89 2.25
CA GLU A 178 -22.71 5.47 2.48
C GLU A 178 -22.50 6.92 2.96
N LEU A 179 -22.99 7.88 2.18
CA LEU A 179 -23.05 9.30 2.57
C LEU A 179 -24.08 9.45 3.69
N ASN A 180 -23.64 9.19 4.92
CA ASN A 180 -24.44 9.35 6.13
C ASN A 180 -24.14 10.70 6.81
N GLN A 181 -25.07 11.19 7.63
CA GLN A 181 -24.94 12.45 8.36
C GLN A 181 -23.70 12.49 9.25
N ILE A 182 -23.32 11.36 9.84
CA ILE A 182 -22.09 11.22 10.64
C ILE A 182 -20.83 11.47 9.79
N ALA A 183 -20.81 10.97 8.55
CA ALA A 183 -19.68 11.18 7.65
C ALA A 183 -19.58 12.64 7.19
N LEU A 184 -20.73 13.30 6.99
CA LEU A 184 -20.78 14.73 6.71
C LEU A 184 -20.24 15.56 7.88
N ASP A 185 -20.67 15.26 9.10
CA ASP A 185 -20.23 15.99 10.29
C ASP A 185 -18.73 15.79 10.54
N ALA A 186 -18.21 14.57 10.35
CA ALA A 186 -16.78 14.30 10.41
C ALA A 186 -15.98 15.07 9.34
N ALA A 187 -16.49 15.14 8.12
CA ALA A 187 -15.86 15.91 7.04
C ALA A 187 -15.86 17.40 7.36
N LYS A 188 -16.97 17.95 7.86
CA LYS A 188 -17.04 19.35 8.33
C LYS A 188 -16.00 19.62 9.41
N SER A 189 -15.90 18.75 10.41
CA SER A 189 -14.91 18.90 11.48
C SER A 189 -13.46 18.92 10.98
N SER A 190 -13.12 18.08 9.98
CA SER A 190 -11.77 18.06 9.39
C SER A 190 -11.43 19.36 8.65
N VAL A 191 -12.38 19.90 7.87
CA VAL A 191 -12.20 21.17 7.16
C VAL A 191 -12.09 22.34 8.13
N VAL A 192 -12.96 22.38 9.15
CA VAL A 192 -12.91 23.40 10.21
C VAL A 192 -11.57 23.32 10.94
N PHE A 193 -11.10 22.13 11.31
CA PHE A 193 -9.81 21.93 11.97
C PHE A 193 -8.67 22.53 11.14
N THR A 194 -8.60 22.19 9.85
CA THR A 194 -7.58 22.68 8.92
C THR A 194 -7.57 24.21 8.84
N LEU A 195 -8.75 24.82 8.68
CA LEU A 195 -8.89 26.29 8.65
C LEU A 195 -8.47 26.95 9.97
N THR A 196 -8.77 26.31 11.11
CA THR A 196 -8.39 26.85 12.42
C THR A 196 -6.90 26.68 12.72
N GLU A 197 -6.25 25.65 12.19
CA GLU A 197 -4.81 25.41 12.38
C GLU A 197 -3.96 26.51 11.72
N GLU A 198 -4.40 27.02 10.57
CA GLU A 198 -3.76 28.13 9.87
C GLU A 198 -3.75 29.43 10.70
N VAL A 199 -4.74 29.62 11.57
CA VAL A 199 -4.87 30.79 12.46
C VAL A 199 -4.54 30.49 13.92
N ALA A 200 -3.92 29.34 14.23
CA ALA A 200 -3.68 28.88 15.59
C ALA A 200 -2.71 29.77 16.41
N SER A 201 -2.01 30.70 15.79
CA SER A 201 -1.11 31.64 16.48
C SER A 201 -1.30 33.08 15.97
N PRO A 202 -1.07 34.11 16.81
CA PRO A 202 -1.19 35.51 16.40
C PRO A 202 -0.33 35.87 15.18
N GLY A 203 0.86 35.29 15.07
CA GLY A 203 1.77 35.52 13.95
C GLY A 203 1.25 34.94 12.63
N LYS A 204 0.75 33.70 12.65
CA LYS A 204 0.15 33.08 11.46
C LYS A 204 -1.16 33.75 11.04
N ALA A 205 -2.00 34.12 12.01
CA ALA A 205 -3.24 34.84 11.75
C ALA A 205 -3.00 36.23 11.12
N ALA A 206 -1.96 36.95 11.56
CA ALA A 206 -1.58 38.22 10.95
C ALA A 206 -1.09 38.06 9.51
N LEU A 207 -0.26 37.02 9.25
CA LEU A 207 0.23 36.73 7.91
C LEU A 207 -0.90 36.32 6.96
N ASP A 208 -1.81 35.44 7.40
CA ASP A 208 -2.93 35.00 6.59
C ASP A 208 -3.92 36.15 6.30
N SER A 209 -4.22 36.98 7.32
CA SER A 209 -5.02 38.21 7.14
C SER A 209 -4.37 39.16 6.14
N PHE A 210 -3.05 39.37 6.21
CA PHE A 210 -2.32 40.18 5.25
C PHE A 210 -2.42 39.61 3.83
N VAL A 211 -2.20 38.31 3.65
CA VAL A 211 -2.30 37.66 2.34
C VAL A 211 -3.71 37.76 1.76
N ASN A 212 -4.72 37.53 2.60
CA ASN A 212 -6.11 37.56 2.18
C ASN A 212 -6.55 38.98 1.76
N GLN A 213 -6.09 40.02 2.44
CA GLN A 213 -6.44 41.40 2.10
C GLN A 213 -5.63 41.95 0.91
N VAL A 214 -4.32 41.70 0.88
CA VAL A 214 -3.41 42.31 -0.11
C VAL A 214 -3.44 41.58 -1.43
N PHE A 215 -3.37 40.25 -1.42
CA PHE A 215 -3.28 39.46 -2.64
C PHE A 215 -4.64 38.95 -3.10
N LYS A 216 -5.48 38.46 -2.19
CA LYS A 216 -6.78 37.86 -2.54
C LYS A 216 -7.94 38.87 -2.53
N LYS A 217 -7.74 40.09 -1.99
CA LYS A 217 -8.74 41.18 -1.88
C LYS A 217 -10.04 40.74 -1.20
N VAL A 218 -9.95 39.90 -0.16
CA VAL A 218 -11.10 39.37 0.56
C VAL A 218 -11.28 40.10 1.90
N PRO A 219 -12.51 40.29 2.42
CA PRO A 219 -12.73 40.99 3.68
C PRO A 219 -12.00 40.37 4.88
N GLN A 220 -11.75 41.17 5.92
CA GLN A 220 -11.08 40.71 7.14
C GLN A 220 -11.85 39.57 7.86
N ASP A 221 -13.18 39.57 7.76
CA ASP A 221 -14.05 38.55 8.35
C ASP A 221 -14.26 37.31 7.44
N HIS A 222 -13.54 37.21 6.32
CA HIS A 222 -13.72 36.13 5.35
C HIS A 222 -13.61 34.73 5.95
N GLY A 223 -12.66 34.51 6.86
CA GLY A 223 -12.50 33.22 7.53
C GLY A 223 -13.70 32.82 8.37
N ARG A 224 -14.36 33.78 9.03
CA ARG A 224 -15.59 33.55 9.80
C ARG A 224 -16.77 33.25 8.87
N GLU A 225 -16.93 34.07 7.83
CA GLU A 225 -17.99 33.87 6.84
C GLU A 225 -17.86 32.51 6.13
N LEU A 226 -16.63 32.06 5.87
CA LEU A 226 -16.36 30.75 5.28
C LEU A 226 -16.76 29.61 6.22
N LEU A 227 -16.48 29.72 7.52
CA LEU A 227 -16.87 28.73 8.52
C LEU A 227 -18.40 28.64 8.65
N ASP A 228 -19.10 29.78 8.67
CA ASP A 228 -20.56 29.81 8.70
C ASP A 228 -21.17 29.14 7.46
N ARG A 229 -20.58 29.37 6.28
CA ARG A 229 -20.97 28.72 5.03
C ARG A 229 -20.73 27.21 5.06
N ILE A 230 -19.58 26.75 5.57
CA ILE A 230 -19.25 25.32 5.69
C ILE A 230 -20.21 24.61 6.66
N GLN A 231 -20.56 25.28 7.76
CA GLN A 231 -21.50 24.74 8.73
C GLN A 231 -22.92 24.59 8.14
N ALA A 232 -23.33 25.54 7.29
CA ALA A 232 -24.63 25.55 6.62
C ALA A 232 -24.80 24.46 5.53
N VAL A 233 -23.72 23.83 5.04
CA VAL A 233 -23.80 22.82 3.96
C VAL A 233 -24.60 21.60 4.42
N GLY A 234 -25.68 21.28 3.70
CA GLY A 234 -26.49 20.08 3.92
C GLY A 234 -26.07 18.88 3.09
N LEU A 235 -26.61 17.71 3.44
CA LEU A 235 -26.43 16.48 2.67
C LEU A 235 -26.98 16.61 1.24
N GLU A 236 -28.12 17.31 1.09
CA GLU A 236 -28.79 17.49 -0.20
C GLU A 236 -28.00 18.43 -1.12
N ASP A 237 -27.30 19.42 -0.57
CA ASP A 237 -26.41 20.30 -1.35
C ASP A 237 -25.24 19.52 -1.95
N ILE A 238 -24.65 18.62 -1.14
CA ILE A 238 -23.55 17.75 -1.60
C ILE A 238 -24.04 16.79 -2.66
N LYS A 239 -25.20 16.14 -2.46
CA LYS A 239 -25.81 15.29 -3.48
C LYS A 239 -26.11 16.08 -4.76
N GLY A 240 -26.58 17.32 -4.63
CA GLY A 240 -26.82 18.23 -5.76
C GLY A 240 -25.54 18.55 -6.54
N VAL A 241 -24.44 18.87 -5.85
CA VAL A 241 -23.14 19.14 -6.46
C VAL A 241 -22.58 17.89 -7.13
N LEU A 242 -22.65 16.73 -6.48
CA LEU A 242 -22.23 15.46 -7.07
C LEU A 242 -23.03 15.16 -8.35
N LYS A 243 -24.35 15.38 -8.33
CA LYS A 243 -25.20 15.22 -9.51
C LYS A 243 -24.90 16.22 -10.62
N ALA A 244 -24.53 17.46 -10.29
CA ALA A 244 -24.31 18.51 -11.28
C ALA A 244 -22.87 18.56 -11.82
N ARG A 245 -21.88 18.10 -11.05
CA ARG A 245 -20.45 18.23 -11.38
C ARG A 245 -19.75 16.90 -11.62
N VAL A 246 -20.16 15.84 -10.92
CA VAL A 246 -19.49 14.54 -10.99
C VAL A 246 -20.25 13.59 -11.90
N LEU A 247 -21.57 13.47 -11.77
CA LEU A 247 -22.37 12.58 -12.63
C LEU A 247 -22.30 12.92 -14.12
N PRO A 248 -22.22 14.19 -14.58
CA PRO A 248 -22.09 14.46 -16.01
C PRO A 248 -20.73 14.05 -16.60
N LEU A 249 -19.73 13.72 -15.77
CA LEU A 249 -18.49 13.08 -16.20
C LEU A 249 -18.68 11.58 -16.49
N PHE A 250 -19.77 11.00 -16.00
CA PHE A 250 -20.20 9.63 -16.23
C PHE A 250 -21.48 9.67 -17.06
N ASP A 251 -21.34 9.93 -18.35
CA ASP A 251 -22.47 9.93 -19.27
C ASP A 251 -23.08 8.51 -19.30
N PRO A 252 -24.32 8.30 -18.83
CA PRO A 252 -24.90 6.97 -18.65
C PRO A 252 -25.08 6.23 -19.98
N GLU A 253 -25.12 6.93 -21.11
CA GLU A 253 -25.18 6.31 -22.43
C GLU A 253 -23.83 5.71 -22.89
N THR A 254 -22.71 6.19 -22.33
CA THR A 254 -21.35 5.73 -22.73
C THR A 254 -20.59 5.01 -21.61
N SER A 255 -21.09 5.07 -20.38
CA SER A 255 -20.41 4.52 -19.21
C SER A 255 -20.71 3.03 -19.01
N ILE A 256 -19.79 2.17 -19.43
CA ILE A 256 -19.85 0.72 -19.18
C ILE A 256 -19.25 0.45 -17.79
N ALA A 257 -20.09 0.02 -16.84
CA ALA A 257 -19.64 -0.42 -15.51
C ALA A 257 -19.38 -1.93 -15.51
N VAL A 258 -18.12 -2.35 -15.34
CA VAL A 258 -17.74 -3.76 -15.19
C VAL A 258 -17.57 -4.09 -13.71
N VAL A 259 -18.48 -4.90 -13.16
CA VAL A 259 -18.44 -5.33 -11.75
C VAL A 259 -17.97 -6.79 -11.69
N ALA A 260 -16.75 -6.99 -11.19
CA ALA A 260 -16.22 -8.32 -10.90
C ALA A 260 -16.56 -8.71 -9.45
N SER A 261 -17.38 -9.76 -9.27
CA SER A 261 -17.79 -10.27 -7.96
C SER A 261 -17.63 -11.79 -7.90
N ALA A 262 -17.65 -12.34 -6.69
CA ALA A 262 -17.73 -13.79 -6.52
C ALA A 262 -19.05 -14.32 -7.12
N ALA A 263 -19.02 -15.52 -7.72
CA ALA A 263 -20.20 -16.12 -8.36
C ALA A 263 -21.42 -16.24 -7.42
N SER A 264 -21.20 -16.32 -6.10
CA SER A 264 -22.28 -16.35 -5.11
C SER A 264 -23.02 -15.02 -4.92
N LYS A 265 -22.44 -13.89 -5.38
CA LYS A 265 -23.02 -12.55 -5.25
C LYS A 265 -23.39 -11.92 -6.59
N SER A 266 -23.13 -12.60 -7.70
CA SER A 266 -23.39 -12.05 -9.04
C SER A 266 -24.88 -11.87 -9.32
N SER A 267 -25.74 -12.74 -8.78
CA SER A 267 -27.21 -12.61 -8.89
C SER A 267 -27.71 -11.36 -8.17
N ASP A 268 -27.36 -11.20 -6.90
CA ASP A 268 -27.86 -10.12 -6.06
C ASP A 268 -27.40 -8.75 -6.58
N ILE A 269 -26.16 -8.70 -7.09
CA ILE A 269 -25.61 -7.50 -7.71
C ILE A 269 -26.29 -7.21 -9.06
N ALA A 270 -26.53 -8.24 -9.87
CA ALA A 270 -27.22 -8.06 -11.16
C ALA A 270 -28.66 -7.55 -10.95
N ASP A 271 -29.38 -8.08 -9.97
CA ASP A 271 -30.74 -7.65 -9.65
C ASP A 271 -30.76 -6.23 -9.05
N GLY A 272 -29.77 -5.89 -8.21
CA GLY A 272 -29.55 -4.53 -7.73
C GLY A 272 -29.29 -3.52 -8.85
N LEU A 273 -28.48 -3.89 -9.84
CA LEU A 273 -28.17 -3.03 -10.99
C LEU A 273 -29.35 -2.89 -11.95
N ARG A 274 -30.11 -3.97 -12.20
CA ARG A 274 -31.34 -3.94 -13.00
C ARG A 274 -32.42 -3.07 -12.36
N SER A 275 -32.61 -3.18 -11.04
CA SER A 275 -33.54 -2.30 -10.31
C SER A 275 -33.15 -0.82 -10.36
N SER A 276 -31.88 -0.54 -10.58
CA SER A 276 -31.33 0.82 -10.77
C SER A 276 -31.38 1.29 -12.24
N GLY A 277 -31.92 0.49 -13.17
CA GLY A 277 -32.14 0.87 -14.57
C GLY A 277 -30.97 0.57 -15.53
N PHE A 278 -29.97 -0.20 -15.11
CA PHE A 278 -28.86 -0.61 -15.98
C PHE A 278 -29.19 -1.87 -16.79
N ASP A 279 -28.71 -1.94 -18.03
CA ASP A 279 -28.68 -3.19 -18.79
C ASP A 279 -27.48 -4.03 -18.34
N VAL A 280 -27.75 -5.24 -17.84
CA VAL A 280 -26.75 -6.06 -17.13
C VAL A 280 -26.53 -7.37 -17.88
N VAL A 281 -25.33 -7.50 -18.46
CA VAL A 281 -24.82 -8.76 -19.01
C VAL A 281 -23.97 -9.45 -17.95
N VAL A 282 -24.38 -10.64 -17.52
CA VAL A 282 -23.62 -11.46 -16.58
C VAL A 282 -22.84 -12.50 -17.37
N SER A 283 -21.51 -12.36 -17.41
CA SER A 283 -20.61 -13.36 -17.97
C SER A 283 -19.88 -14.09 -16.84
N THR A 284 -20.07 -15.40 -16.73
CA THR A 284 -19.27 -16.25 -15.84
C THR A 284 -17.98 -16.65 -16.56
N LEU A 285 -16.82 -16.32 -15.98
CA LEU A 285 -15.55 -16.88 -16.42
C LEU A 285 -15.44 -18.29 -15.85
N ASP A 286 -15.73 -19.28 -16.69
CA ASP A 286 -15.44 -20.68 -16.38
C ASP A 286 -13.91 -20.84 -16.30
N SER A 287 -13.42 -21.20 -15.12
CA SER A 287 -12.01 -21.53 -14.91
C SER A 287 -11.69 -23.01 -15.18
N SER A 288 -12.63 -23.74 -15.79
CA SER A 288 -12.46 -25.14 -16.18
C SER A 288 -12.11 -25.25 -17.67
N GLY A 289 -10.83 -25.01 -18.00
CA GLY A 289 -10.26 -25.29 -19.31
C GLY A 289 -8.77 -25.60 -19.18
N ASP A 290 -8.40 -26.81 -19.58
CA ASP A 290 -7.06 -27.41 -19.71
C ASP A 290 -6.35 -27.96 -18.45
N GLU A 291 -6.95 -28.96 -17.81
CA GLU A 291 -6.21 -30.10 -17.20
C GLU A 291 -6.83 -31.44 -17.66
N SER A 292 -6.64 -31.79 -18.93
CA SER A 292 -6.70 -33.16 -19.47
C SER A 292 -6.32 -33.06 -20.96
N THR A 293 -5.23 -33.61 -21.48
CA THR A 293 -5.01 -35.05 -21.68
C THR A 293 -3.60 -35.20 -22.27
N GLU A 294 -2.67 -35.88 -21.61
CA GLU A 294 -1.46 -36.45 -22.24
C GLU A 294 -0.85 -37.48 -21.27
N ASP A 295 -1.51 -38.64 -21.19
CA ASP A 295 -0.91 -39.89 -20.73
C ASP A 295 -1.39 -40.98 -21.69
N SER A 296 -0.65 -41.16 -22.78
CA SER A 296 -0.67 -42.36 -23.61
C SER A 296 0.70 -42.59 -24.23
N ASP A 297 1.29 -43.71 -23.82
CA ASP A 297 2.48 -44.45 -24.30
C ASP A 297 3.79 -44.28 -23.50
#